data_AF-A0A0W1A0I6-F1
#
_entry.id   AF-A0A0W1A0I6-F1
#
_cell.length_a   1.000
_cell.length_b   1.000
_cell.length_c   1.000
_cell.angle_alpha   90.00
_cell.angle_beta   90.00
_cell.angle_gamma   90.00
#
_symmetry.space_group_name_H-M   'P 1'
#
loop_
_entity.id
_entity.type
_entity.pdbx_description
1 polymer ?
#
loop_
_entity_poly.entity_id
_entity_poly.type
_entity_poly.pdbx_seq_one_letter_code
_entity_poly.pdbx_strand_id
1 'polypeptide(L)'
;MFKMLLATSLSILTFTTHALADVTQINRYATVANKPLAAQVNPLLAVQQIHFPQEVKTVGQAIEWWLQYSGYSLAVKEKQPQSLQAVMLQTLPQIDRNLGPLSVKDGLEVLAGQQVFMLVVNPLLREVNFKLKPGYQSVVKKIVRSKS
;
A
#
# COMPACT_ATOMS: atom_id res chain seq x y z
N MET A 1 -66.18 41.50 -24.32
CA MET A 1 -66.52 40.55 -23.24
C MET A 1 -65.48 39.44 -23.28
N PHE A 2 -64.44 39.57 -22.47
CA PHE A 2 -64.17 38.71 -21.30
C PHE A 2 -63.47 37.38 -21.64
N LYS A 3 -62.13 37.42 -21.52
CA LYS A 3 -61.19 36.40 -21.02
C LYS A 3 -61.60 34.92 -21.14
N MET A 4 -60.70 34.09 -21.70
CA MET A 4 -59.94 33.17 -20.85
C MET A 4 -58.72 32.58 -21.56
N LEU A 5 -57.57 32.73 -20.91
CA LEU A 5 -56.32 32.06 -21.20
C LEU A 5 -56.50 30.53 -21.13
N LEU A 6 -55.95 29.78 -22.08
CA LEU A 6 -55.65 28.37 -21.86
C LEU A 6 -54.15 28.17 -21.96
N ALA A 7 -53.54 28.00 -20.79
CA ALA A 7 -52.13 27.90 -20.56
C ALA A 7 -51.56 26.65 -21.24
N THR A 8 -50.45 26.85 -21.95
CA THR A 8 -49.57 25.79 -22.45
C THR A 8 -49.06 24.95 -21.28
N SER A 9 -49.48 23.69 -21.17
CA SER A 9 -48.93 22.77 -20.19
C SER A 9 -47.51 22.37 -20.62
N LEU A 10 -46.52 23.04 -20.03
CA LEU A 10 -45.13 22.61 -20.09
C LEU A 10 -45.00 21.36 -19.20
N SER A 11 -45.06 20.17 -19.82
CA SER A 11 -44.77 18.92 -19.14
C SER A 11 -43.32 18.92 -18.68
N ILE A 12 -43.09 19.17 -17.39
CA ILE A 12 -41.80 19.04 -16.75
C ILE A 12 -41.47 17.54 -16.71
N LEU A 13 -40.52 17.09 -17.55
CA LEU A 13 -39.88 15.78 -17.36
C LEU A 13 -39.02 15.86 -16.10
N THR A 14 -39.58 15.42 -14.97
CA THR A 14 -38.78 15.11 -13.79
C THR A 14 -38.00 13.82 -14.05
N PHE A 15 -36.76 13.95 -14.54
CA PHE A 15 -35.79 12.86 -14.43
C PHE A 15 -35.43 12.69 -12.96
N THR A 16 -36.21 11.91 -12.21
CA THR A 16 -35.82 11.43 -10.89
C THR A 16 -34.80 10.32 -11.09
N THR A 17 -33.55 10.70 -11.35
CA THR A 17 -32.42 9.78 -11.20
C THR A 17 -32.32 9.45 -9.71
N HIS A 18 -32.98 8.37 -9.30
CA HIS A 18 -32.75 7.75 -8.00
C HIS A 18 -31.31 7.25 -8.04
N ALA A 19 -30.39 8.05 -7.48
CA ALA A 19 -29.05 7.57 -7.21
C ALA A 19 -29.20 6.36 -6.27
N LEU A 20 -28.95 5.16 -6.79
CA LEU A 20 -28.72 3.99 -5.96
C LEU A 20 -27.66 4.39 -4.93
N ALA A 21 -27.98 4.32 -3.64
CA ALA A 21 -27.12 4.84 -2.57
C ALA A 21 -25.67 4.30 -2.60
N ASP A 22 -25.45 3.19 -3.30
CA ASP A 22 -24.17 2.49 -3.43
C ASP A 22 -23.24 3.01 -4.54
N VAL A 23 -23.70 3.88 -5.45
CA VAL A 23 -22.86 4.42 -6.55
C VAL A 23 -23.13 5.90 -6.79
N THR A 24 -22.06 6.69 -6.89
CA THR A 24 -22.12 8.11 -7.27
C THR A 24 -21.69 8.27 -8.71
N GLN A 25 -22.50 8.95 -9.52
CA GLN A 25 -22.12 9.33 -10.88
C GLN A 25 -21.12 10.50 -10.83
N ILE A 26 -19.91 10.28 -11.31
CA ILE A 26 -18.86 11.31 -11.32
C ILE A 26 -18.78 12.05 -12.67
N ASN A 27 -19.26 11.43 -13.75
CA ASN A 27 -19.47 12.08 -15.05
C ASN A 27 -20.47 11.28 -15.92
N ARG A 28 -20.68 11.69 -17.18
CA ARG A 28 -21.66 11.05 -18.08
C ARG A 28 -21.44 9.56 -18.32
N TYR A 29 -20.20 9.08 -18.24
CA TYR A 29 -19.82 7.71 -18.59
C TYR A 29 -19.12 6.97 -17.44
N ALA A 30 -19.06 7.57 -16.26
CA ALA A 30 -18.34 7.01 -15.12
C ALA A 30 -19.11 7.18 -13.81
N THR A 31 -19.10 6.10 -13.04
CA THR A 31 -19.59 6.02 -11.68
C THR A 31 -18.48 5.53 -10.77
N VAL A 32 -18.59 5.86 -9.48
CA VAL A 32 -17.71 5.36 -8.42
C VAL A 32 -18.59 4.71 -7.36
N ALA A 33 -18.17 3.55 -6.88
CA ALA A 33 -18.84 2.90 -5.76
C ALA A 33 -18.66 3.73 -4.48
N ASN A 34 -19.73 3.91 -3.71
CA ASN A 34 -19.73 4.59 -2.42
C ASN A 34 -19.20 3.68 -1.31
N LYS A 35 -18.00 3.15 -1.52
CA LYS A 35 -17.30 2.23 -0.62
C LYS A 35 -15.88 2.73 -0.42
N PRO A 36 -15.26 2.45 0.74
CA PRO A 36 -13.86 2.79 0.94
C PRO A 36 -12.99 2.07 -0.09
N LEU A 37 -11.94 2.75 -0.54
CA LEU A 37 -10.90 2.16 -1.37
C LEU A 37 -10.21 1.03 -0.61
N ALA A 38 -9.71 0.01 -1.32
CA ALA A 38 -8.96 -1.08 -0.70
C ALA A 38 -7.77 -0.56 0.14
N ALA A 39 -7.10 0.50 -0.33
CA ALA A 39 -6.02 1.18 0.39
C ALA A 39 -6.49 1.97 1.63
N GLN A 40 -7.75 2.43 1.67
CA GLN A 40 -8.32 3.07 2.87
C GLN A 40 -8.67 2.02 3.93
N VAL A 41 -9.07 0.81 3.52
CA VAL A 41 -9.29 -0.33 4.44
C VAL A 41 -7.96 -0.93 4.91
N ASN A 42 -7.00 -1.09 4.00
CA ASN A 42 -5.66 -1.57 4.30
C ASN A 42 -4.60 -0.65 3.66
N PRO A 43 -4.00 0.27 4.44
CA PRO A 43 -2.99 1.20 3.93
C PRO A 43 -1.76 0.55 3.28
N LEU A 44 -1.47 -0.72 3.58
CA LEU A 44 -0.38 -1.44 2.89
C LEU A 44 -0.66 -1.70 1.41
N LEU A 45 -1.91 -1.53 0.96
CA LEU A 45 -2.32 -1.61 -0.44
C LEU A 45 -2.25 -0.26 -1.16
N ALA A 46 -1.93 0.84 -0.46
CA ALA A 46 -1.71 2.13 -1.09
C ALA A 46 -0.57 2.04 -2.10
N VAL A 47 -0.78 2.55 -3.31
CA VAL A 47 0.24 2.60 -4.35
C VAL A 47 1.04 3.88 -4.20
N GLN A 48 2.36 3.76 -4.20
CA GLN A 48 3.28 4.89 -4.15
C GLN A 48 4.47 4.69 -5.09
N GLN A 49 5.12 5.81 -5.42
CA GLN A 49 6.35 5.85 -6.18
C GLN A 49 7.28 6.85 -5.49
N ILE A 50 8.50 6.42 -5.18
CA ILE A 50 9.46 7.20 -4.40
C ILE A 50 10.78 7.29 -5.15
N HIS A 51 11.34 8.49 -5.17
CA HIS A 51 12.76 8.72 -5.38
C HIS A 51 13.42 8.88 -4.01
N PHE A 52 14.24 7.90 -3.61
CA PHE A 52 14.94 7.99 -2.33
C PHE A 52 16.03 9.05 -2.41
N PRO A 53 16.10 9.99 -1.45
CA PRO A 53 17.09 11.04 -1.49
C PRO A 53 18.48 10.49 -1.11
N GLN A 54 19.51 11.29 -1.32
CA GLN A 54 20.91 10.85 -1.20
C GLN A 54 21.29 10.41 0.23
N GLU A 55 20.57 10.91 1.23
CA GLU A 55 20.79 10.57 2.64
C GLU A 55 20.34 9.13 2.97
N VAL A 56 19.46 8.54 2.15
CA VAL A 56 19.05 7.14 2.24
C VAL A 56 20.10 6.26 1.57
N LYS A 57 20.95 5.65 2.40
CA LYS A 57 22.13 4.88 1.98
C LYS A 57 21.93 3.38 2.10
N THR A 58 21.13 2.92 3.04
CA THR A 58 20.94 1.48 3.32
C THR A 58 19.53 1.01 2.98
N VAL A 59 19.39 -0.31 2.79
CA VAL A 59 18.10 -0.97 2.63
C VAL A 59 17.19 -0.69 3.84
N GLY A 60 17.74 -0.69 5.06
CA GLY A 60 16.97 -0.39 6.27
C GLY A 60 16.41 1.03 6.28
N GLN A 61 17.23 2.01 5.91
CA GLN A 61 16.77 3.41 5.76
C GLN A 61 15.70 3.53 4.67
N ALA A 62 15.84 2.79 3.56
CA ALA A 62 14.84 2.79 2.49
C ALA A 62 13.51 2.16 2.95
N ILE A 63 13.55 1.09 3.75
CA ILE A 63 12.35 0.48 4.35
C ILE A 63 11.63 1.47 5.27
N GLU A 64 12.35 2.15 6.15
CA GLU A 64 11.78 3.17 7.04
C GLU A 64 11.19 4.35 6.26
N TRP A 65 11.89 4.82 5.23
CA TRP A 65 11.43 5.87 4.33
C TRP A 65 10.19 5.45 3.55
N TRP A 66 10.16 4.22 3.04
CA TRP A 66 9.02 3.68 2.30
C TRP A 66 7.77 3.51 3.18
N LEU A 67 7.94 3.33 4.49
CA LEU A 67 6.84 3.29 5.45
C LEU A 67 6.33 4.68 5.86
N GLN A 68 7.07 5.74 5.55
CA GLN A 68 6.69 7.10 5.92
C GLN A 68 5.29 7.42 5.37
N TYR A 69 4.42 7.92 6.24
CA TYR A 69 3.01 8.24 5.94
C TYR A 69 2.10 7.05 5.58
N SER A 70 2.59 5.81 5.60
CA SER A 70 1.75 4.62 5.38
C SER A 70 0.81 4.31 6.55
N GLY A 71 1.08 4.89 7.73
CA GLY A 71 0.41 4.56 8.98
C GLY A 71 0.86 3.23 9.59
N TYR A 72 1.92 2.61 9.04
CA TYR A 72 2.61 1.47 9.61
C TYR A 72 4.04 1.83 10.01
N SER A 73 4.58 1.14 11.00
CA SER A 73 5.98 1.23 11.41
C SER A 73 6.68 -0.13 11.28
N LEU A 74 8.01 -0.12 11.17
CA LEU A 74 8.79 -1.35 11.26
C LEU A 74 8.85 -1.80 12.74
N ALA A 75 8.69 -3.09 12.99
CA ALA A 75 8.82 -3.66 14.32
C ALA A 75 10.17 -3.31 14.96
N VAL A 76 10.17 -3.08 16.27
CA VAL A 76 11.39 -2.75 17.04
C VAL A 76 12.50 -3.79 16.83
N LYS A 77 13.76 -3.33 16.90
CA LYS A 77 14.95 -4.11 16.55
C LYS A 77 15.03 -5.47 17.26
N GLU A 78 14.59 -5.54 18.51
CA GLU A 78 14.60 -6.74 19.35
C GLU A 78 13.68 -7.84 18.82
N LYS A 79 12.65 -7.46 18.05
CA LYS A 79 11.71 -8.39 17.40
C LYS A 79 12.11 -8.72 15.95
N GLN A 80 13.14 -8.07 15.40
CA GLN A 80 13.58 -8.31 14.02
C GLN A 80 14.51 -9.53 13.95
N PRO A 81 14.31 -10.46 13.01
CA PRO A 81 15.22 -11.58 12.86
C PRO A 81 16.62 -11.10 12.44
N GLN A 82 17.66 -11.78 12.92
CA GLN A 82 19.05 -11.42 12.62
C GLN A 82 19.33 -11.36 11.11
N SER A 83 18.68 -12.22 10.31
CA SER A 83 18.78 -12.19 8.85
C SER A 83 18.27 -10.89 8.24
N LEU A 84 17.17 -10.33 8.76
CA LEU A 84 16.67 -9.03 8.30
C LEU A 84 17.64 -7.92 8.67
N GLN A 85 18.15 -7.91 9.92
CA GLN A 85 19.12 -6.92 10.36
C GLN A 85 20.37 -6.90 9.47
N ALA A 86 20.85 -8.07 9.04
CA ALA A 86 21.98 -8.18 8.12
C ALA A 86 21.70 -7.57 6.74
N VAL A 87 20.47 -7.74 6.21
CA VAL A 87 20.06 -7.15 4.93
C VAL A 87 19.85 -5.64 5.05
N MET A 88 19.27 -5.16 6.16
CA MET A 88 19.03 -3.74 6.39
C MET A 88 20.33 -2.90 6.44
N LEU A 89 21.47 -3.52 6.76
CA LEU A 89 22.78 -2.88 6.73
C LEU A 89 23.40 -2.79 5.33
N GLN A 90 22.87 -3.51 4.34
CA GLN A 90 23.38 -3.46 2.97
C GLN A 90 23.06 -2.11 2.33
N THR A 91 23.93 -1.68 1.42
CA THR A 91 23.72 -0.47 0.62
C THR A 91 22.47 -0.61 -0.25
N LEU A 92 21.69 0.47 -0.35
CA LEU A 92 20.55 0.54 -1.28
C LEU A 92 21.05 0.40 -2.73
N PRO A 93 20.61 -0.62 -3.50
CA PRO A 93 20.98 -0.74 -4.90
C PRO A 93 20.54 0.49 -5.72
N GLN A 94 21.35 0.88 -6.69
CA GLN A 94 21.05 2.08 -7.51
C GLN A 94 19.75 1.96 -8.29
N ILE A 95 19.41 0.75 -8.74
CA ILE A 95 18.16 0.49 -9.47
C ILE A 95 16.92 0.69 -8.59
N ASP A 96 17.05 0.48 -7.27
CA ASP A 96 15.96 0.62 -6.29
C ASP A 96 15.80 2.07 -5.80
N ARG A 97 16.68 3.00 -6.20
CA ARG A 97 16.61 4.41 -5.79
C ARG A 97 15.37 5.12 -6.34
N ASN A 98 14.88 4.66 -7.50
CA ASN A 98 13.59 5.04 -8.06
C ASN A 98 12.68 3.82 -8.00
N LEU A 99 11.88 3.71 -6.94
CA LEU A 99 11.04 2.54 -6.71
C LEU A 99 9.57 2.88 -6.90
N GLY A 100 8.86 2.04 -7.64
CA GLY A 100 7.43 2.19 -7.90
C GLY A 100 7.08 2.52 -9.36
N PRO A 101 5.79 2.61 -9.69
CA PRO A 101 4.65 2.53 -8.77
C PRO A 101 4.42 1.10 -8.24
N LEU A 102 4.34 0.97 -6.92
CA LEU A 102 4.10 -0.31 -6.22
C LEU A 102 3.21 -0.09 -5.00
N SER A 103 2.51 -1.13 -4.55
CA SER A 103 1.86 -1.08 -3.24
C SER A 103 2.91 -0.92 -2.13
N VAL A 104 2.54 -0.33 -1.00
CA VAL A 104 3.44 -0.24 0.17
C VAL A 104 3.98 -1.63 0.52
N LYS A 105 3.11 -2.65 0.58
CA LYS A 105 3.48 -4.05 0.82
C LYS A 105 4.53 -4.55 -0.17
N ASP A 106 4.29 -4.38 -1.47
CA ASP A 106 5.17 -4.97 -2.48
C ASP A 106 6.52 -4.26 -2.54
N GLY A 107 6.54 -2.93 -2.36
CA GLY A 107 7.80 -2.20 -2.22
C GLY A 107 8.62 -2.63 -1.02
N LEU A 108 7.99 -2.93 0.13
CA LEU A 108 8.68 -3.49 1.29
C LEU A 108 9.30 -4.86 1.01
N GLU A 109 8.58 -5.72 0.31
CA GLU A 109 9.09 -7.03 -0.09
C GLU A 109 10.23 -6.92 -1.10
N VAL A 110 10.16 -5.98 -2.05
CA VAL A 110 11.25 -5.70 -2.99
C VAL A 110 12.50 -5.25 -2.24
N LEU A 111 12.40 -4.24 -1.38
CA LEU A 111 13.52 -3.70 -0.60
C LEU A 111 14.16 -4.76 0.30
N ALA A 112 13.36 -5.58 0.98
CA ALA A 112 13.88 -6.65 1.85
C ALA A 112 14.45 -7.85 1.06
N GLY A 113 14.18 -7.96 -0.24
CA GLY A 113 14.54 -9.11 -1.07
C GLY A 113 13.43 -10.16 -1.11
N GLN A 114 12.46 -9.96 -2.00
CA GLN A 114 11.22 -10.75 -2.11
C GLN A 114 11.47 -12.24 -2.32
N GLN A 115 12.60 -12.63 -2.89
CA GLN A 115 12.95 -14.05 -3.08
C GLN A 115 13.24 -14.75 -1.74
N VAL A 116 13.72 -14.02 -0.74
CA VAL A 116 14.21 -14.57 0.54
C VAL A 116 13.27 -14.26 1.69
N PHE A 117 12.63 -13.09 1.69
CA PHE A 117 11.77 -12.62 2.77
C PHE A 117 10.29 -12.55 2.38
N MET A 118 9.42 -12.60 3.38
CA MET A 118 8.00 -12.28 3.29
C MET A 118 7.64 -11.28 4.38
N LEU A 119 6.76 -10.35 4.04
CA LEU A 119 6.22 -9.39 5.01
C LEU A 119 5.32 -10.12 6.02
N VAL A 120 5.44 -9.74 7.28
CA VAL A 120 4.58 -10.14 8.38
C VAL A 120 3.94 -8.88 8.92
N VAL A 121 2.61 -8.87 9.05
CA VAL A 121 1.87 -7.69 9.46
C VAL A 121 1.21 -7.95 10.81
N ASN A 122 1.42 -7.04 11.74
CA ASN A 122 0.62 -6.93 12.96
C ASN A 122 -0.38 -5.79 12.78
N PRO A 123 -1.64 -6.09 12.39
CA PRO A 123 -2.63 -5.06 12.09
C PRO A 123 -3.08 -4.29 13.34
N LEU A 124 -2.97 -4.89 14.54
CA LEU A 124 -3.37 -4.25 15.80
C LEU A 124 -2.40 -3.13 16.19
N LEU A 125 -1.10 -3.40 16.12
CA LEU A 125 -0.06 -2.41 16.43
C LEU A 125 0.32 -1.55 15.23
N ARG A 126 -0.23 -1.87 14.04
CA ARG A 126 0.21 -1.31 12.75
C ARG A 126 1.72 -1.42 12.57
N GLU A 127 2.26 -2.57 12.93
CA GLU A 127 3.68 -2.89 12.74
C GLU A 127 3.84 -3.86 11.56
N VAL A 128 4.89 -3.70 10.81
CA VAL A 128 5.37 -4.70 9.85
C VAL A 128 6.70 -5.28 10.31
N ASN A 129 6.98 -6.52 9.93
CA ASN A 129 8.25 -7.18 10.12
C ASN A 129 8.47 -8.13 8.95
N PHE A 130 9.57 -8.88 8.94
CA PHE A 130 9.87 -9.85 7.90
C PHE A 130 10.20 -11.20 8.51
N LYS A 131 9.92 -12.26 7.75
CA LYS A 131 10.42 -13.60 8.04
C LYS A 131 11.00 -14.21 6.78
N LEU A 132 11.94 -15.12 6.94
CA LEU A 132 12.48 -15.89 5.83
C LEU A 132 11.38 -16.77 5.22
N LYS A 133 11.40 -16.91 3.90
CA LYS A 133 10.63 -17.93 3.19
C LYS A 133 11.09 -19.33 3.65
N PRO A 134 10.18 -20.31 3.71
CA PRO A 134 10.49 -21.65 4.25
C PRO A 134 11.77 -22.29 3.68
N GLY A 135 12.04 -22.12 2.37
CA GLY A 135 13.23 -22.66 1.72
C GLY A 135 14.57 -22.07 2.22
N TYR A 136 14.57 -20.87 2.79
CA TYR A 136 15.77 -20.20 3.31
C TYR A 136 15.96 -20.39 4.81
N GLN A 137 14.89 -20.76 5.55
CA GLN A 137 14.99 -21.02 6.99
C GLN A 137 15.90 -22.21 7.30
N SER A 138 15.81 -23.28 6.49
CA SER A 138 16.63 -24.49 6.61
C SER A 138 18.09 -24.22 6.28
N VAL A 139 18.36 -23.37 5.28
CA VAL A 139 19.71 -22.95 4.88
C VAL A 139 20.40 -22.19 6.01
N VAL A 140 19.74 -21.18 6.59
CA VAL A 140 20.31 -20.40 7.70
C VAL A 140 20.61 -21.29 8.91
N LYS A 141 19.68 -22.20 9.28
CA LYS A 141 19.89 -23.14 10.39
C LYS A 141 21.11 -24.06 10.18
N LYS A 142 21.33 -24.52 8.94
CA LYS A 142 22.49 -25.35 8.58
C LYS A 142 23.81 -24.58 8.68
N ILE A 143 23.84 -23.33 8.20
CA ILE A 143 25.03 -22.48 8.26
C ILE A 143 25.43 -22.20 9.71
N VAL A 144 24.46 -21.87 10.56
CA VAL A 144 24.71 -21.61 11.99
C VAL A 144 25.24 -22.86 12.69
N ARG A 145 24.66 -24.04 12.43
CA ARG A 145 25.12 -25.31 13.00
C ARG A 145 26.53 -25.71 12.55
N SER A 146 26.96 -25.31 11.35
CA SER A 146 28.30 -25.62 10.83
C SER A 146 29.41 -24.74 11.41
N LYS A 147 29.07 -23.61 12.06
CA LYS A 147 30.03 -22.65 12.63
C LYS A 147 30.19 -22.78 14.15
N SER A 148 29.50 -23.73 14.76
CA SER A 148 29.55 -24.04 16.20
C SER A 148 30.11 -25.43 16.43
#